data_AF-C3KHN3-F1
#
_entry.id   AF-C3KHN3-F1
#
_cell.length_a   1.000
_cell.length_b   1.000
_cell.length_c   1.000
_cell.angle_alpha   90.00
_cell.angle_beta   90.00
_cell.angle_gamma   90.00
#
_symmetry.space_group_name_H-M   'P 1'
#
loop_
_entity.id
_entity.type
_entity.pdbx_description
1 polymer ?
#
loop_
_entity_poly.entity_id
_entity_poly.type
_entity_poly.pdbx_seq_one_letter_code
_entity_poly.pdbx_strand_id
1 'polypeptide(L)'
;MAVLLETTLGDIVIDLFTEERPKTCLNFLKLCKIKYYNYCLIHNVQRDFIVQTGDPTGTGRGGESIYSKLYGDQARFFEAEKAPRIKHGKKGTVSMVNNGNGQHGSQFLITTGENLDYLNGVHTVFGEMTEGMEILDKINETFVGKDFVPFQDIRINHTVILEDPFDDPPDLPVPDRSPEPTKEQLDSGRIGADEVIDDTDGKAAEELEERVEGERSQNSGHPAGDGWVTSLMQT
;
A
#
# COMPACT_ATOMS: atom_id res chain seq x y z
N MET A 1 3.98 21.21 -10.75
CA MET A 1 5.04 20.24 -11.08
C MET A 1 4.53 18.86 -10.72
N ALA A 2 4.70 17.85 -11.58
CA ALA A 2 4.02 16.58 -11.42
C ALA A 2 4.93 15.36 -11.67
N VAL A 3 4.63 14.27 -11.00
CA VAL A 3 5.26 12.96 -11.19
C VAL A 3 4.17 11.92 -11.43
N LEU A 4 4.35 11.13 -12.49
CA LEU A 4 3.57 9.94 -12.76
C LEU A 4 4.24 8.74 -12.10
N LEU A 5 3.49 8.01 -11.27
CA LEU A 5 3.84 6.72 -10.72
C LEU A 5 3.07 5.64 -11.49
N GLU A 6 3.78 4.84 -12.27
CA GLU A 6 3.22 3.65 -12.91
C GLU A 6 3.24 2.53 -11.87
N THR A 7 2.07 2.10 -11.41
CA THR A 7 1.96 1.00 -10.42
C THR A 7 1.46 -0.28 -11.09
N THR A 8 1.57 -1.41 -10.38
CA THR A 8 1.02 -2.68 -10.88
C THR A 8 -0.50 -2.67 -11.03
N LEU A 9 -1.21 -1.77 -10.36
CA LEU A 9 -2.67 -1.64 -10.45
C LEU A 9 -3.14 -0.52 -11.38
N GLY A 10 -2.22 0.30 -11.89
CA GLY A 10 -2.50 1.43 -12.77
C GLY A 10 -1.68 2.67 -12.42
N ASP A 11 -1.98 3.76 -13.11
CA ASP A 11 -1.20 4.99 -13.08
C ASP A 11 -1.77 5.99 -12.07
N ILE A 12 -0.88 6.69 -11.37
CA ILE A 12 -1.21 7.76 -10.42
C ILE A 12 -0.37 8.99 -10.72
N VAL A 13 -1.00 10.16 -10.81
CA VAL A 13 -0.30 11.44 -11.00
C VAL A 13 -0.35 12.24 -9.71
N ILE A 14 0.82 12.73 -9.28
CA ILE A 14 0.99 13.53 -8.07
C ILE A 14 1.52 14.91 -8.45
N ASP A 15 0.77 15.95 -8.13
CA ASP A 15 1.23 17.33 -8.15
C ASP A 15 2.01 17.66 -6.88
N LEU A 16 3.14 18.32 -7.04
CA LEU A 16 4.09 18.64 -5.98
C LEU A 16 4.04 20.13 -5.61
N PHE A 17 4.02 20.40 -4.30
CA PHE A 17 4.05 21.73 -3.70
C PHE A 17 5.49 22.25 -3.65
N THR A 18 6.12 22.43 -4.81
CA THR A 18 7.57 22.72 -4.90
C THR A 18 7.96 24.09 -4.34
N GLU A 19 7.04 25.06 -4.32
CA GLU A 19 7.27 26.38 -3.74
C GLU A 19 7.19 26.34 -2.21
N GLU A 20 6.21 25.59 -1.67
CA GLU A 20 5.96 25.45 -0.24
C GLU A 20 6.90 24.46 0.43
N ARG A 21 7.37 23.45 -0.32
CA ARG A 21 8.16 22.30 0.15
C ARG A 21 9.36 22.00 -0.75
N PRO A 22 10.23 22.99 -1.04
CA PRO A 22 11.30 22.83 -2.01
C PRO A 22 12.25 21.69 -1.64
N LYS A 23 12.62 21.54 -0.36
CA LYS A 23 13.58 20.51 0.05
C LYS A 23 12.97 19.11 -0.04
N THR A 24 11.73 18.94 0.42
CA THR A 24 11.03 17.65 0.34
C THR A 24 10.72 17.27 -1.11
N CYS A 25 10.29 18.21 -1.94
CA CYS A 25 10.02 17.95 -3.36
C CYS A 25 11.30 17.63 -4.14
N LEU A 26 12.40 18.35 -3.88
CA LEU A 26 13.71 18.02 -4.46
C LEU A 26 14.12 16.61 -4.08
N ASN A 27 14.02 16.23 -2.81
CA ASN A 27 14.32 14.86 -2.38
C ASN A 27 13.49 13.82 -3.16
N PHE A 28 12.18 14.00 -3.25
CA PHE A 28 11.29 13.09 -3.97
C PHE A 28 11.64 13.00 -5.47
N LEU A 29 11.76 14.15 -6.15
CA LEU A 29 12.05 14.22 -7.59
C LEU A 29 13.40 13.58 -7.92
N LYS A 30 14.44 13.87 -7.14
CA LYS A 30 15.77 13.29 -7.40
C LYS A 30 15.80 11.79 -7.10
N LEU A 31 15.06 11.30 -6.10
CA LEU A 31 14.86 9.86 -5.88
C LEU A 31 14.14 9.18 -7.06
N CYS A 32 13.09 9.81 -7.62
CA CYS A 32 12.46 9.34 -8.86
C CYS A 32 13.47 9.31 -10.03
N LYS A 33 14.30 10.35 -10.16
CA LYS A 33 15.26 10.49 -11.26
C LYS A 33 16.31 9.38 -11.25
N ILE A 34 16.83 9.02 -10.07
CA ILE A 34 17.77 7.91 -9.91
C ILE A 34 17.08 6.53 -9.85
N LYS A 35 15.78 6.47 -10.15
CA LYS A 35 14.96 5.23 -10.18
C LYS A 35 14.90 4.50 -8.83
N TYR A 36 15.03 5.24 -7.73
CA TYR A 36 15.03 4.71 -6.37
C TYR A 36 13.71 4.01 -6.01
N TYR A 37 12.60 4.54 -6.50
CA TYR A 37 11.26 4.02 -6.21
C TYR A 37 10.83 2.86 -7.10
N ASN A 38 11.61 2.52 -8.14
CA ASN A 38 11.26 1.39 -9.00
C ASN A 38 11.28 0.09 -8.18
N TYR A 39 10.24 -0.73 -8.38
CA TYR A 39 9.95 -1.95 -7.64
C TYR A 39 9.73 -1.79 -6.14
N CYS A 40 9.59 -0.56 -5.62
CA CYS A 40 9.18 -0.34 -4.24
C CYS A 40 7.78 -0.91 -4.01
N LEU A 41 7.65 -1.66 -2.92
CA LEU A 41 6.38 -2.23 -2.48
C LEU A 41 5.49 -1.17 -1.85
N ILE A 42 4.20 -1.25 -2.13
CA ILE A 42 3.17 -0.79 -1.20
C ILE A 42 3.13 -1.82 -0.07
N HIS A 43 3.69 -1.45 1.07
CA HIS A 43 3.97 -2.37 2.17
C HIS A 43 3.06 -2.17 3.38
N ASN A 44 2.23 -1.12 3.38
CA ASN A 44 1.22 -0.91 4.40
C ASN A 44 -0.02 -0.25 3.77
N VAL A 45 -1.18 -0.87 3.93
CA VAL A 45 -2.48 -0.32 3.53
C VAL A 45 -3.42 -0.42 4.72
N GLN A 46 -3.82 0.73 5.23
CA GLN A 46 -4.84 0.87 6.26
C GLN A 46 -6.07 1.50 5.62
N ARG A 47 -7.13 0.71 5.50
CA ARG A 47 -8.36 1.11 4.82
C ARG A 47 -8.93 2.39 5.41
N ASP A 48 -9.30 3.32 4.53
CA ASP A 48 -9.86 4.64 4.85
C ASP A 48 -8.95 5.49 5.74
N PHE A 49 -7.65 5.21 5.68
CA PHE A 49 -6.64 5.94 6.41
C PHE A 49 -5.45 6.27 5.49
N ILE A 50 -4.53 5.33 5.26
CA ILE A 50 -3.32 5.57 4.47
C ILE A 50 -2.88 4.36 3.64
N VAL A 51 -2.14 4.68 2.58
CA VAL A 51 -1.29 3.77 1.82
C VAL A 51 0.16 4.23 2.00
N GLN A 52 1.09 3.33 2.35
CA GLN A 52 2.50 3.66 2.57
C GLN A 52 3.43 2.89 1.62
N THR A 53 4.42 3.60 1.09
CA THR A 53 5.43 3.06 0.18
C THR A 53 6.75 3.85 0.28
N GLY A 54 7.67 3.63 -0.66
CA GLY A 54 8.94 4.35 -0.75
C GLY A 54 10.09 3.75 0.06
N ASP A 55 9.97 2.49 0.48
CA ASP A 55 11.05 1.68 1.06
C ASP A 55 11.52 0.62 0.04
N PRO A 56 12.73 0.75 -0.54
CA PRO A 56 13.25 -0.24 -1.49
C PRO A 56 13.44 -1.63 -0.90
N THR A 57 13.59 -1.73 0.42
CA THR A 57 13.71 -3.03 1.11
C THR A 57 12.37 -3.71 1.29
N GLY A 58 11.26 -2.98 1.17
CA GLY A 58 9.90 -3.49 1.41
C GLY A 58 9.58 -3.84 2.86
N THR A 59 10.49 -3.59 3.81
CA THR A 59 10.34 -3.96 5.22
C THR A 59 9.52 -2.96 6.04
N GLY A 60 9.31 -1.75 5.51
CA GLY A 60 8.73 -0.61 6.21
C GLY A 60 9.70 0.09 7.17
N ARG A 61 10.94 -0.41 7.30
CA ARG A 61 11.97 0.14 8.21
C ARG A 61 13.17 0.73 7.46
N GLY A 62 13.22 0.55 6.14
CA GLY A 62 14.27 1.06 5.28
C GLY A 62 13.97 2.47 4.77
N GLY A 63 14.60 2.81 3.65
CA GLY A 63 14.50 4.12 3.05
C GLY A 63 15.58 5.10 3.52
N GLU A 64 16.02 5.92 2.59
CA GLU A 64 17.00 6.98 2.79
C GLU A 64 16.75 8.13 1.81
N SER A 65 17.13 9.33 2.21
CA SER A 65 17.00 10.52 1.37
C SER A 65 18.00 10.52 0.22
N ILE A 66 17.76 11.38 -0.78
CA ILE A 66 18.72 11.60 -1.87
C ILE A 66 20.09 12.06 -1.34
N TYR A 67 20.10 12.77 -0.22
CA TYR A 67 21.33 13.29 0.39
C TYR A 67 22.26 12.18 0.86
N SER A 68 21.73 10.99 1.18
CA SER A 68 22.54 9.79 1.47
C SER A 68 23.42 9.42 0.28
N LYS A 69 22.87 9.52 -0.94
CA LYS A 69 23.62 9.22 -2.18
C LYS A 69 24.67 10.27 -2.50
N LEU A 70 24.42 11.52 -2.12
CA LEU A 70 25.32 12.64 -2.41
C LEU A 70 26.42 12.81 -1.37
N TYR A 71 26.12 12.54 -0.10
CA TYR A 71 26.99 12.88 1.02
C TYR A 71 27.37 11.67 1.88
N GLY A 72 26.70 10.52 1.72
CA GLY A 72 26.94 9.31 2.52
C GLY A 72 25.96 9.15 3.69
N ASP A 73 26.12 8.06 4.43
CA ASP A 73 25.16 7.56 5.44
C ASP A 73 24.78 8.58 6.53
N GLN A 74 25.64 9.55 6.84
CA GLN A 74 25.32 10.61 7.82
C GLN A 74 24.18 11.52 7.33
N ALA A 75 23.93 11.56 6.03
CA ALA A 75 22.84 12.30 5.39
C ALA A 75 21.67 11.39 4.99
N ARG A 76 21.54 10.22 5.66
CA ARG A 76 20.45 9.27 5.43
C ARG A 76 19.07 9.92 5.56
N PHE A 77 18.92 10.91 6.44
CA PHE A 77 17.69 11.65 6.64
C PHE A 77 17.92 13.16 6.56
N PHE A 78 16.85 13.91 6.32
CA PHE A 78 16.85 15.37 6.31
C PHE A 78 15.73 15.95 7.16
N GLU A 79 15.94 17.17 7.66
CA GLU A 79 14.95 17.86 8.48
C GLU A 79 13.66 18.21 7.72
N ALA A 80 12.54 18.00 8.38
CA ALA A 80 11.19 18.30 7.89
C ALA A 80 10.94 19.81 7.73
N GLU A 81 10.36 20.19 6.59
CA GLU A 81 9.85 21.54 6.36
C GLU A 81 8.49 21.71 7.06
N LYS A 82 8.36 22.65 7.99
CA LYS A 82 7.14 22.80 8.83
C LYS A 82 6.20 23.93 8.41
N ALA A 83 6.66 24.83 7.55
CA ALA A 83 5.91 25.98 7.06
C ALA A 83 5.91 26.01 5.52
N PRO A 84 4.79 26.41 4.88
CA PRO A 84 3.48 26.71 5.48
C PRO A 84 2.81 25.47 6.10
N ARG A 85 1.79 25.65 6.93
CA ARG A 85 1.03 24.52 7.47
C ARG A 85 0.04 24.04 6.41
N ILE A 86 0.31 22.85 5.87
CA ILE A 86 -0.56 22.16 4.92
C ILE A 86 -1.19 20.96 5.65
N LYS A 87 -2.49 20.76 5.50
CA LYS A 87 -3.25 19.76 6.23
C LYS A 87 -3.54 18.52 5.38
N HIS A 88 -3.70 17.37 6.03
CA HIS A 88 -4.24 16.14 5.45
C HIS A 88 -5.77 16.21 5.36
N GLY A 89 -6.28 17.24 4.67
CA GLY A 89 -7.71 17.58 4.67
C GLY A 89 -8.55 16.67 3.77
N LYS A 90 -7.97 16.13 2.69
CA LYS A 90 -8.69 15.33 1.69
C LYS A 90 -7.96 14.02 1.39
N LYS A 91 -8.71 13.08 0.83
CA LYS A 91 -8.16 11.89 0.18
C LYS A 91 -7.20 12.27 -0.94
N GLY A 92 -6.15 11.48 -1.14
CA GLY A 92 -5.12 11.72 -2.14
C GLY A 92 -4.05 12.73 -1.72
N THR A 93 -4.01 13.16 -0.45
CA THR A 93 -2.93 14.00 0.06
C THR A 93 -1.65 13.17 0.21
N VAL A 94 -0.51 13.67 -0.27
CA VAL A 94 0.77 12.96 -0.24
C VAL A 94 1.73 13.63 0.76
N SER A 95 2.28 12.83 1.67
CA SER A 95 3.20 13.33 2.70
C SER A 95 4.37 12.39 2.98
N MET A 96 5.49 12.96 3.43
CA MET A 96 6.64 12.16 3.86
C MET A 96 6.39 11.50 5.20
N VAL A 97 6.80 10.23 5.31
CA VAL A 97 6.81 9.50 6.57
C VAL A 97 7.86 10.12 7.50
N ASN A 98 7.49 10.33 8.76
CA ASN A 98 8.43 10.81 9.78
C ASN A 98 9.25 9.63 10.31
N ASN A 99 10.56 9.68 10.15
CA ASN A 99 11.51 8.66 10.63
C ASN A 99 11.94 8.90 12.10
N GLY A 100 11.24 9.78 12.82
CA GLY A 100 11.56 10.21 14.17
C GLY A 100 12.23 11.59 14.20
N ASN A 101 12.05 12.33 15.29
CA ASN A 101 12.65 13.66 15.52
C ASN A 101 12.40 14.70 14.40
N GLY A 102 11.35 14.53 13.59
CA GLY A 102 11.06 15.43 12.48
C GLY A 102 12.04 15.29 11.33
N GLN A 103 12.50 14.07 11.07
CA GLN A 103 13.39 13.73 9.97
C GLN A 103 12.67 12.87 8.93
N HIS A 104 13.05 13.04 7.66
CA HIS A 104 12.48 12.33 6.52
C HIS A 104 13.55 11.61 5.72
N GLY A 105 13.17 10.47 5.15
CA GLY A 105 13.97 9.71 4.18
C GLY A 105 13.29 9.67 2.82
N SER A 106 13.01 8.47 2.32
CA SER A 106 12.32 8.23 1.06
C SER A 106 10.86 7.80 1.20
N GLN A 107 10.46 7.29 2.36
CA GLN A 107 9.13 6.75 2.56
C GLN A 107 8.08 7.85 2.56
N PHE A 108 6.97 7.62 1.88
CA PHE A 108 5.83 8.54 1.82
C PHE A 108 4.53 7.77 1.96
N LEU A 109 3.48 8.50 2.33
CA LEU A 109 2.13 8.00 2.44
C LEU A 109 1.18 8.81 1.56
N ILE A 110 0.10 8.16 1.13
CA ILE A 110 -1.02 8.74 0.42
C ILE A 110 -2.26 8.52 1.29
N THR A 111 -3.03 9.57 1.55
CA THR A 111 -4.25 9.45 2.37
C THR A 111 -5.37 8.79 1.58
N THR A 112 -6.02 7.79 2.16
CA THR A 112 -7.24 7.18 1.61
C THR A 112 -8.50 7.61 2.34
N GLY A 113 -8.36 8.17 3.55
CA GLY A 113 -9.41 8.86 4.30
C GLY A 113 -9.38 10.38 4.15
N GLU A 114 -10.37 11.03 4.75
CA GLU A 114 -10.51 12.49 4.79
C GLU A 114 -10.22 13.05 6.19
N ASN A 115 -9.88 14.34 6.28
CA ASN A 115 -9.73 15.09 7.53
C ASN A 115 -8.82 14.40 8.58
N LEU A 116 -7.68 13.88 8.15
CA LEU A 116 -6.73 13.14 8.98
C LEU A 116 -5.81 14.10 9.76
N ASP A 117 -6.40 14.99 10.54
CA ASP A 117 -5.70 16.13 11.14
C ASP A 117 -4.58 15.75 12.12
N TYR A 118 -4.62 14.54 12.68
CA TYR A 118 -3.58 14.02 13.57
C TYR A 118 -2.26 13.68 12.86
N LEU A 119 -2.27 13.58 11.53
CA LEU A 119 -1.05 13.47 10.73
C LEU A 119 -0.34 14.83 10.56
N ASN A 120 -1.06 15.94 10.77
CA ASN A 120 -0.54 17.29 10.55
C ASN A 120 0.62 17.60 11.51
N GLY A 121 1.72 18.14 10.98
CA GLY A 121 2.89 18.50 11.77
C GLY A 121 3.74 17.30 12.24
N VAL A 122 3.24 16.07 12.05
CA VAL A 122 4.02 14.84 12.16
C VAL A 122 4.60 14.48 10.79
N HIS A 123 3.74 14.42 9.77
CA HIS A 123 4.09 14.12 8.39
C HIS A 123 4.08 15.39 7.53
N THR A 124 5.10 15.55 6.69
CA THR A 124 5.23 16.75 5.85
C THR A 124 4.49 16.52 4.54
N VAL A 125 3.31 17.12 4.40
CA VAL A 125 2.60 17.17 3.12
C VAL A 125 3.46 17.92 2.10
N PHE A 126 3.67 17.29 0.94
CA PHE A 126 4.49 17.84 -0.15
C PHE A 126 3.83 17.72 -1.53
N GLY A 127 2.65 17.10 -1.62
CA GLY A 127 1.90 17.03 -2.85
C GLY A 127 0.49 16.49 -2.65
N GLU A 128 -0.22 16.35 -3.76
CA GLU A 128 -1.55 15.76 -3.83
C GLU A 128 -1.76 15.03 -5.15
N MET A 129 -2.58 13.98 -5.12
CA MET A 129 -2.99 13.28 -6.33
C MET A 129 -3.93 14.14 -7.16
N THR A 130 -3.69 14.16 -8.47
CA THR A 130 -4.51 14.84 -9.47
C THR A 130 -5.20 13.88 -10.43
N GLU A 131 -4.62 12.70 -10.67
CA GLU A 131 -5.19 11.63 -11.48
C GLU A 131 -4.95 10.24 -10.84
N GLY A 132 -5.75 9.25 -11.21
CA GLY A 132 -5.64 7.87 -10.70
C GLY A 132 -6.30 7.63 -9.34
N MET A 133 -7.33 8.42 -8.98
CA MET A 133 -8.07 8.23 -7.72
C MET A 133 -8.75 6.86 -7.64
N GLU A 134 -9.23 6.34 -8.78
CA GLU A 134 -9.77 5.00 -8.91
C GLU A 134 -8.73 3.90 -8.68
N ILE A 135 -7.44 4.19 -8.92
CA ILE A 135 -6.33 3.27 -8.63
C ILE A 135 -6.04 3.29 -7.12
N LEU A 136 -6.06 4.47 -6.51
CA LEU A 136 -5.96 4.60 -5.05
C LEU A 136 -7.11 3.86 -4.34
N ASP A 137 -8.32 3.90 -4.89
CA ASP A 137 -9.48 3.16 -4.37
C ASP A 137 -9.25 1.65 -4.40
N LYS A 138 -8.77 1.12 -5.54
CA LYS A 138 -8.40 -0.31 -5.65
C LYS A 138 -7.34 -0.70 -4.63
N ILE A 139 -6.31 0.11 -4.43
CA ILE A 139 -5.28 -0.15 -3.43
C ILE A 139 -5.89 -0.15 -2.03
N ASN A 140 -6.75 0.83 -1.70
CA ASN A 140 -7.43 0.94 -0.40
C ASN A 140 -8.32 -0.27 -0.08
N GLU A 141 -8.87 -0.91 -1.11
CA GLU A 141 -9.77 -2.06 -0.98
C GLU A 141 -9.04 -3.41 -0.89
N THR A 142 -7.73 -3.47 -1.18
CA THR A 142 -6.96 -4.71 -1.15
C THR A 142 -7.07 -5.46 0.17
N PHE A 143 -7.03 -6.78 0.11
CA PHE A 143 -6.93 -7.61 1.31
C PHE A 143 -5.56 -7.47 1.94
N VAL A 144 -5.56 -7.29 3.26
CA VAL A 144 -4.35 -7.09 4.06
C VAL A 144 -4.27 -8.12 5.18
N GLY A 145 -3.05 -8.52 5.52
CA GLY A 145 -2.76 -9.33 6.69
C GLY A 145 -2.85 -8.54 8.00
N LYS A 146 -2.50 -9.19 9.11
CA LYS A 146 -2.58 -8.61 10.47
C LYS A 146 -1.75 -7.34 10.66
N ASP A 147 -0.65 -7.20 9.91
CA ASP A 147 0.26 -6.05 9.98
C ASP A 147 -0.04 -4.99 8.91
N PHE A 148 -1.24 -5.01 8.32
CA PHE A 148 -1.67 -4.13 7.23
C PHE A 148 -0.86 -4.31 5.94
N VAL A 149 -0.13 -5.42 5.81
CA VAL A 149 0.61 -5.77 4.61
C VAL A 149 -0.34 -6.38 3.58
N PRO A 150 -0.41 -5.86 2.35
CA PRO A 150 -1.24 -6.44 1.29
C PRO A 150 -0.83 -7.89 0.96
N PHE A 151 -1.81 -8.76 0.76
CA PHE A 151 -1.57 -10.12 0.24
C PHE A 151 -1.15 -10.10 -1.23
N GLN A 152 -1.65 -9.13 -1.98
CA GLN A 152 -1.27 -8.91 -3.37
C GLN A 152 0.03 -8.11 -3.45
N ASP A 153 0.84 -8.42 -4.46
CA ASP A 153 2.08 -7.73 -4.74
C ASP A 153 1.83 -6.41 -5.49
N ILE A 154 1.64 -5.33 -4.73
CA ILE A 154 1.41 -4.00 -5.30
C ILE A 154 2.71 -3.19 -5.27
N ARG A 155 3.18 -2.72 -6.44
CA ARG A 155 4.47 -2.03 -6.59
C ARG A 155 4.38 -0.78 -7.43
N ILE A 156 5.34 0.12 -7.23
CA ILE A 156 5.70 1.16 -8.19
C ILE A 156 6.63 0.53 -9.22
N ASN A 157 6.18 0.35 -10.46
CA ASN A 157 7.02 -0.18 -11.54
C ASN A 157 8.02 0.89 -11.99
N HIS A 158 7.51 2.06 -12.33
CA HIS A 158 8.31 3.17 -12.84
C HIS A 158 7.83 4.51 -12.32
N THR A 159 8.75 5.47 -12.32
CA THR A 159 8.46 6.87 -12.06
C THR A 159 8.87 7.71 -13.27
N VAL A 160 7.95 8.56 -13.72
CA VAL A 160 8.13 9.48 -14.83
C VAL A 160 7.95 10.90 -14.30
N ILE A 161 9.03 11.68 -14.36
CA ILE A 161 9.00 13.09 -13.96
C ILE A 161 8.48 13.87 -15.15
N LEU A 162 7.28 14.47 -15.01
CA LEU A 162 6.67 15.26 -16.08
C LEU A 162 7.34 16.63 -16.18
N GLU A 163 7.70 17.21 -15.04
CA GLU A 163 8.40 18.47 -14.94
C GLU A 163 9.28 18.52 -13.68
N ASP A 164 10.56 18.89 -13.83
CA ASP A 164 11.52 19.07 -12.74
C ASP A 164 12.01 20.53 -12.73
N PRO A 165 11.62 21.36 -11.75
CA PRO A 165 12.05 22.76 -11.69
C PRO A 165 13.43 22.93 -11.04
N PHE A 166 14.02 21.86 -10.50
CA PHE A 166 15.25 21.93 -9.73
C PHE A 166 16.44 21.48 -10.56
N ASP A 167 17.56 22.20 -10.43
CA ASP A 167 18.83 21.75 -10.98
C ASP A 167 19.26 20.41 -10.37
N ASP A 168 19.98 19.62 -11.15
CA ASP A 168 20.58 18.39 -10.66
C ASP A 168 21.84 18.70 -9.85
N PRO A 169 22.01 18.06 -8.67
CA PRO A 169 23.29 18.04 -7.98
C PRO A 169 24.39 17.46 -8.90
N PRO A 170 25.63 17.99 -8.87
CA PRO A 170 26.70 17.60 -9.79
C PRO A 170 27.01 16.10 -9.85
N ASP A 171 26.87 15.40 -8.72
CA ASP A 171 27.22 13.97 -8.57
C ASP A 171 25.98 13.06 -8.48
N LEU A 172 24.85 13.48 -9.06
CA LEU A 172 23.62 12.69 -9.04
C LEU A 172 23.79 11.41 -9.91
N PRO A 173 23.69 10.20 -9.33
CA PRO A 173 23.92 8.95 -10.07
C PRO A 173 22.67 8.55 -10.85
N VAL A 174 22.39 9.25 -11.96
CA VAL A 174 21.24 8.93 -12.83
C VAL A 174 21.56 7.71 -13.69
N PRO A 175 20.82 6.60 -13.58
CA PRO A 175 21.10 5.41 -14.38
C PRO A 175 20.54 5.57 -15.80
N ASP A 176 21.24 5.01 -16.79
CA ASP A 176 20.82 5.04 -18.21
C ASP A 176 19.52 4.25 -18.47
N ARG A 177 19.22 3.29 -17.59
CA ARG A 177 18.03 2.43 -17.67
C ARG A 177 17.49 2.15 -16.28
N SER A 178 16.23 1.74 -16.20
CA SER A 178 15.65 1.21 -14.97
C SER A 178 16.48 0.00 -14.49
N PRO A 179 16.86 -0.06 -13.20
CA PRO A 179 17.54 -1.22 -12.65
C PRO A 179 16.63 -2.46 -12.74
N GLU A 180 17.24 -3.62 -12.95
CA GLU A 180 16.51 -4.89 -12.90
C GLU A 180 16.09 -5.19 -11.45
N PRO A 181 14.91 -5.80 -11.25
CA PRO A 181 14.47 -6.28 -9.93
C PRO A 181 15.51 -7.20 -9.30
N THR A 182 15.69 -7.09 -7.99
CA THR A 182 16.44 -8.10 -7.24
C THR A 182 15.64 -9.40 -7.13
N LYS A 183 16.32 -10.53 -6.90
CA LYS A 183 15.64 -11.81 -6.66
C LYS A 183 14.68 -11.75 -5.48
N GLU A 184 15.05 -11.04 -4.42
CA GLU A 184 14.22 -10.82 -3.23
C GLU A 184 12.97 -10.00 -3.55
N GLN A 185 13.07 -9.05 -4.49
CA GLN A 185 11.90 -8.30 -4.97
C GLN A 185 10.97 -9.20 -5.78
N LEU A 186 11.49 -10.14 -6.58
CA LEU A 186 10.65 -11.05 -7.38
C LEU A 186 10.05 -12.19 -6.55
N ASP A 187 10.75 -12.66 -5.53
CA ASP A 187 10.34 -13.78 -4.66
C ASP A 187 9.68 -13.25 -3.37
N SER A 188 8.63 -12.43 -3.53
CA SER A 188 7.94 -11.81 -2.38
C SER A 188 7.01 -12.77 -1.63
N GLY A 189 6.72 -13.94 -2.22
CA GLY A 189 5.72 -14.89 -1.72
C GLY A 189 4.27 -14.34 -1.73
N ARG A 190 4.05 -13.18 -2.36
CA ARG A 190 2.74 -12.54 -2.50
C ARG A 190 2.05 -12.97 -3.80
N ILE A 191 0.73 -12.84 -3.82
CA ILE A 191 -0.11 -13.09 -4.99
C ILE A 191 0.21 -12.05 -6.06
N GLY A 192 0.37 -12.47 -7.32
CA GLY A 192 0.63 -11.56 -8.43
C GLY A 192 -0.44 -10.48 -8.56
N ALA A 193 -0.07 -9.28 -9.03
CA ALA A 193 -1.04 -8.20 -9.26
C ALA A 193 -2.10 -8.56 -10.34
N ASP A 194 -1.74 -9.50 -11.22
CA ASP A 194 -2.54 -10.07 -12.30
C ASP A 194 -3.29 -11.35 -11.91
N GLU A 195 -3.02 -11.91 -10.73
CA GLU A 195 -3.70 -13.09 -10.22
C GLU A 195 -5.02 -12.69 -9.54
N VAL A 196 -6.12 -13.31 -9.99
CA VAL A 196 -7.46 -13.07 -9.43
C VAL A 196 -7.55 -13.75 -8.07
N ILE A 197 -7.84 -12.97 -7.03
CA ILE A 197 -8.14 -13.49 -5.70
C ILE A 197 -9.59 -14.00 -5.72
N ASP A 198 -9.78 -15.33 -5.72
CA ASP A 198 -11.10 -15.95 -5.60
C ASP A 198 -11.48 -16.12 -4.12
N ASP A 199 -12.30 -15.21 -3.60
CA ASP A 199 -12.81 -15.25 -2.22
C ASP A 199 -13.93 -16.29 -1.99
N THR A 200 -14.39 -16.95 -3.05
CA THR A 200 -15.57 -17.83 -3.03
C THR A 200 -15.26 -19.31 -2.85
N ASP A 201 -14.04 -19.76 -3.20
CA ASP A 201 -13.73 -21.18 -3.24
C ASP A 201 -13.65 -21.84 -1.84
N GLY A 202 -13.28 -21.07 -0.81
CA GLY A 202 -13.27 -21.54 0.58
C GLY A 202 -14.64 -21.45 1.28
N LYS A 203 -15.40 -20.39 1.00
CA LYS A 203 -16.71 -20.16 1.64
C LYS A 203 -17.79 -21.09 1.11
N ALA A 204 -17.78 -21.40 -0.18
CA ALA A 204 -18.75 -22.31 -0.77
C ALA A 204 -18.59 -23.74 -0.25
N ALA A 205 -17.35 -24.19 0.01
CA ALA A 205 -17.08 -25.50 0.59
C ALA A 205 -17.50 -25.58 2.06
N GLU A 206 -17.18 -24.57 2.86
CA GLU A 206 -17.53 -24.49 4.29
C GLU A 206 -19.06 -24.37 4.49
N GLU A 207 -19.75 -23.52 3.71
CA GLU A 207 -21.23 -23.42 3.75
C GLU A 207 -21.93 -24.71 3.29
N LEU A 208 -21.33 -25.46 2.36
CA LEU A 208 -21.88 -26.73 1.89
C LEU A 208 -21.67 -27.84 2.94
N GLU A 209 -20.51 -27.90 3.59
CA GLU A 209 -20.25 -28.81 4.70
C GLU A 209 -21.17 -28.52 5.90
N GLU A 210 -21.34 -27.26 6.31
CA GLU A 210 -22.26 -26.88 7.38
C GLU A 210 -23.73 -27.26 7.06
N ARG A 211 -24.17 -27.10 5.81
CA ARG A 211 -25.52 -27.54 5.37
C ARG A 211 -25.67 -29.06 5.41
N VAL A 212 -24.67 -29.80 4.95
CA VAL A 212 -24.69 -31.28 4.95
C VAL A 212 -24.64 -31.82 6.39
N GLU A 213 -23.87 -31.20 7.29
CA GLU A 213 -23.78 -31.55 8.71
C GLU A 213 -25.11 -31.24 9.44
N GLY A 214 -25.75 -30.11 9.10
CA GLY A 214 -27.06 -29.72 9.60
C GLY A 214 -28.19 -30.67 9.17
N GLU A 215 -28.19 -31.11 7.91
CA GLU A 215 -29.15 -32.08 7.37
C GLU A 215 -28.94 -33.50 7.95
N ARG A 216 -27.68 -33.93 8.14
CA ARG A 216 -27.36 -35.21 8.82
C ARG A 216 -27.81 -35.22 10.27
N SER A 217 -27.69 -34.08 10.96
CA SER A 217 -28.13 -33.95 12.35
C SER A 217 -29.66 -33.97 12.50
N GLN A 218 -30.41 -33.45 11.53
CA GLN A 218 -31.88 -33.49 11.56
C GLN A 218 -32.46 -34.86 11.20
N ASN A 219 -31.79 -35.63 10.34
CA ASN A 219 -32.32 -36.92 9.85
C ASN A 219 -32.04 -38.11 10.79
N SER A 220 -31.28 -37.92 11.89
CA SER A 220 -30.97 -38.97 12.87
C SER A 220 -31.97 -39.07 14.04
N GLY A 221 -33.05 -38.27 14.02
CA GLY A 221 -34.00 -38.13 15.14
C GLY A 221 -35.34 -38.89 15.06
N HIS A 222 -35.59 -39.75 14.07
CA HIS A 222 -36.85 -40.51 13.97
C HIS A 222 -36.62 -42.03 13.99
N PRO A 223 -36.86 -42.73 15.12
CA PRO A 223 -37.07 -44.18 15.08
C PRO A 223 -38.43 -44.48 14.45
N ALA A 224 -38.43 -45.38 13.46
CA ALA A 224 -39.61 -45.92 12.82
C ALA A 224 -40.56 -46.53 13.87
N GLY A 225 -41.81 -46.08 13.88
CA GLY A 225 -42.87 -46.66 14.71
C GLY A 225 -43.41 -47.95 14.09
N ASP A 226 -43.08 -49.09 14.69
CA ASP A 226 -43.63 -50.38 14.33
C ASP A 226 -44.98 -50.63 15.05
N GLY A 227 -46.04 -50.69 14.24
CA GLY A 227 -47.01 -51.80 14.18
C GLY A 227 -47.80 -52.18 15.45
N TRP A 228 -49.03 -51.66 15.55
CA TRP A 228 -50.10 -52.26 16.34
C TRP A 228 -50.64 -53.54 15.67
N VAL A 229 -50.63 -54.68 16.37
CA VAL A 229 -51.55 -55.82 16.09
C VAL A 229 -52.03 -56.48 17.40
N THR A 230 -53.26 -56.09 17.77
CA THR A 230 -54.36 -56.80 18.48
C THR A 230 -54.10 -57.76 19.65
N SER A 231 -54.78 -57.43 20.77
CA SER A 231 -55.16 -58.31 21.87
C SER A 231 -56.39 -59.16 21.54
N LEU A 232 -56.41 -60.44 21.95
CA LEU A 232 -57.62 -61.09 22.46
C LEU A 232 -57.34 -62.37 23.26
N MET A 233 -58.08 -62.47 24.36
CA MET A 233 -58.10 -63.45 25.45
C MET A 233 -58.29 -64.91 25.02
N GLN A 234 -57.73 -65.86 25.79
CA GLN A 234 -58.50 -66.88 26.50
C GLN A 234 -57.62 -67.67 27.49
N THR A 235 -58.26 -68.01 28.62
CA THR A 235 -57.90 -69.04 29.60
C THR A 235 -57.57 -70.40 28.99
#